data_AF-A0A0K0DH58-F1
#
_entry.id   AF-A0A0K0DH58-F1
#
_cell.length_a   1.000
_cell.length_b   1.000
_cell.length_c   1.000
_cell.angle_alpha   90.00
_cell.angle_beta   90.00
_cell.angle_gamma   90.00
#
_symmetry.space_group_name_H-M   'P 1'
#
loop_
_entity.id
_entity.type
_entity.pdbx_description
1 polymer ?
#
loop_
_entity_poly.entity_id
_entity_poly.type
_entity_poly.pdbx_seq_one_letter_code
_entity_poly.pdbx_strand_id
1 'polypeptide(L)'
;MVYIDYAVIAESLSEFGYFMPESDALIDKGIIGVNSLATEFNLSVDDFVDELLASALNMKRSEVDLGILEHMEAELCKKLKKSLDSVLTPSSSRSKRTFGERNVDESSLSVSSMDVDTSVHEDFGSTQLTGKYRAFAPVASSPSNAKYQARMERNVVVREVQGQMFVSSSAVGSSIQITLLSSFEYVYGEIVRDLSEELPLSDQCVSVMMDDEAGTVVALLGSFENGDRFMANRQLFPNPLPLSAFERTANDENLCVWCACGPFTSNENCSYEQLCDLLDMVKQQQPHVLVLVNLYLNYFLSYEL
;
A
#
# COMPACT_ATOMS: atom_id res chain seq x y z
N MET A 1 -2.95 4.75 3.27
CA MET A 1 -2.71 4.65 4.73
C MET A 1 -3.73 5.55 5.38
N VAL A 2 -4.65 5.00 6.14
CA VAL A 2 -5.65 5.80 6.86
C VAL A 2 -4.98 6.25 8.14
N TYR A 3 -4.87 7.55 8.33
CA TYR A 3 -4.38 8.13 9.58
C TYR A 3 -5.60 8.64 10.34
N ILE A 4 -5.88 8.03 11.48
CA ILE A 4 -6.92 8.46 12.40
C ILE A 4 -6.25 9.16 13.57
N ASP A 5 -6.65 10.41 13.78
CA ASP A 5 -6.20 11.22 14.90
C ASP A 5 -6.83 10.68 16.19
N TYR A 6 -5.99 10.40 17.17
CA TYR A 6 -6.40 9.95 18.49
C TYR A 6 -7.32 10.96 19.18
N ALA A 7 -7.06 12.26 19.01
CA ALA A 7 -7.88 13.31 19.61
C ALA A 7 -9.32 13.27 19.09
N VAL A 8 -9.49 13.00 17.79
CA VAL A 8 -10.82 12.88 17.15
C VAL A 8 -11.57 11.67 17.65
N ILE A 9 -10.89 10.51 17.81
CA ILE A 9 -11.51 9.31 18.39
C ILE A 9 -11.90 9.56 19.85
N ALA A 10 -11.00 10.13 20.65
CA ALA A 10 -11.25 10.40 22.05
C ALA A 10 -12.43 11.36 22.26
N GLU A 11 -12.50 12.42 21.44
CA GLU A 11 -13.63 13.36 21.42
C GLU A 11 -14.95 12.63 21.06
N SER A 12 -14.96 11.86 19.97
CA SER A 12 -16.14 11.12 19.51
C SER A 12 -16.63 10.12 20.57
N LEU A 13 -15.73 9.36 21.19
CA LEU A 13 -16.07 8.41 22.25
C LEU A 13 -16.63 9.08 23.51
N SER A 14 -16.13 10.28 23.82
CA SER A 14 -16.57 11.04 25.00
C SER A 14 -18.04 11.44 24.92
N GLU A 15 -18.57 11.67 23.72
CA GLU A 15 -19.99 11.95 23.49
C GLU A 15 -20.90 10.79 23.93
N PHE A 16 -20.39 9.57 23.89
CA PHE A 16 -21.08 8.34 24.30
C PHE A 16 -20.78 7.92 25.75
N GLY A 17 -19.98 8.70 26.48
CA GLY A 17 -19.57 8.39 27.85
C GLY A 17 -18.43 7.38 27.96
N TYR A 18 -17.68 7.19 26.87
CA TYR A 18 -16.47 6.37 26.84
C TYR A 18 -15.24 7.27 26.89
N PHE A 19 -14.15 6.78 27.49
CA PHE A 19 -12.91 7.55 27.57
C PHE A 19 -11.70 6.66 27.30
N MET A 20 -10.69 7.23 26.66
CA MET A 20 -9.40 6.58 26.47
C MET A 20 -8.43 7.05 27.56
N PRO A 21 -7.60 6.15 28.12
CA PRO A 21 -6.64 6.53 29.16
C PRO A 21 -5.50 7.38 28.61
N GLU A 22 -5.16 8.46 29.33
CA GLU A 22 -4.09 9.42 28.98
C GLU A 22 -2.66 8.92 29.31
N SER A 23 -2.47 7.62 29.53
CA SER A 23 -1.14 7.08 29.85
C SER A 23 -0.29 7.01 28.60
N ASP A 24 0.83 7.74 28.56
CA ASP A 24 1.76 7.81 27.41
C ASP A 24 2.12 6.43 26.82
N ALA A 25 2.31 5.41 27.66
CA ALA A 25 2.65 4.05 27.22
C ALA A 25 1.50 3.32 26.51
N LEU A 26 0.25 3.68 26.83
CA LEU A 26 -0.96 3.16 26.19
C LEU A 26 -1.35 4.00 24.97
N ILE A 27 -1.03 5.31 24.98
CA ILE A 27 -1.23 6.20 23.84
C ILE A 27 -0.38 5.72 22.66
N ASP A 28 0.92 5.49 22.85
CA ASP A 28 1.78 5.08 21.72
C ASP A 28 1.36 3.73 21.14
N LYS A 29 1.12 2.73 22.00
CA LYS A 29 0.67 1.41 21.54
C LYS A 29 -0.76 1.41 20.99
N GLY A 30 -1.63 2.21 21.59
CA GLY A 30 -3.03 2.36 21.18
C GLY A 30 -3.16 3.08 19.85
N ILE A 31 -2.43 4.18 19.63
CA ILE A 31 -2.41 4.95 18.38
C ILE A 31 -1.87 4.09 17.23
N ILE A 32 -0.78 3.34 17.47
CA ILE A 32 -0.24 2.42 16.47
C ILE A 32 -1.27 1.31 16.18
N GLY A 33 -1.91 0.75 17.21
CA GLY A 33 -2.94 -0.28 17.05
C GLY A 33 -4.17 0.20 16.29
N VAL A 34 -4.69 1.39 16.62
CA VAL A 34 -5.82 2.05 15.96
C VAL A 34 -5.55 2.24 14.48
N ASN A 35 -4.42 2.86 14.12
CA ASN A 35 -4.07 3.11 12.72
C ASN A 35 -3.79 1.82 11.95
N SER A 36 -3.19 0.82 12.61
CA SER A 36 -2.97 -0.50 12.04
C SER A 36 -4.30 -1.19 11.72
N LEU A 37 -5.22 -1.26 12.67
CA LEU A 37 -6.51 -1.92 12.50
C LEU A 37 -7.39 -1.20 11.47
N ALA A 38 -7.47 0.13 11.53
CA ALA A 38 -8.21 0.91 10.55
C ALA A 38 -7.67 0.71 9.12
N THR A 39 -6.35 0.64 8.97
CA THR A 39 -5.71 0.40 7.68
C THR A 39 -5.91 -1.05 7.21
N GLU A 40 -5.79 -2.03 8.10
CA GLU A 40 -5.91 -3.46 7.78
C GLU A 40 -7.34 -3.84 7.37
N PHE A 41 -8.34 -3.33 8.10
CA PHE A 41 -9.75 -3.63 7.84
C PHE A 41 -10.45 -2.58 6.97
N ASN A 42 -9.71 -1.57 6.51
CA ASN A 42 -10.21 -0.50 5.64
C ASN A 42 -11.44 0.22 6.22
N LEU A 43 -11.34 0.66 7.47
CA LEU A 43 -12.41 1.36 8.18
C LEU A 43 -12.27 2.86 8.03
N SER A 44 -13.39 3.57 7.81
CA SER A 44 -13.43 5.02 7.99
C SER A 44 -13.35 5.39 9.48
N VAL A 45 -13.18 6.67 9.81
CA VAL A 45 -13.16 7.12 11.21
C VAL A 45 -14.47 6.75 11.91
N ASP A 46 -15.61 6.98 11.24
CA ASP A 46 -16.93 6.68 11.77
C ASP A 46 -17.14 5.17 11.95
N ASP A 47 -16.81 4.36 10.94
CA ASP A 47 -16.90 2.90 11.03
C ASP A 47 -16.01 2.34 12.15
N PHE A 48 -14.82 2.92 12.31
CA PHE A 48 -13.89 2.53 13.37
C PHE A 48 -14.47 2.84 14.75
N VAL A 49 -15.03 4.03 14.95
CA VAL A 49 -15.68 4.43 16.21
C VAL A 49 -16.86 3.51 16.51
N ASP A 50 -17.69 3.19 15.52
CA ASP A 50 -18.84 2.28 15.67
C ASP A 50 -18.43 0.86 16.09
N GLU A 51 -17.42 0.29 15.44
CA GLU A 51 -16.90 -1.05 15.78
C GLU A 51 -16.22 -1.07 17.16
N LEU A 52 -15.55 0.04 17.52
CA LEU A 52 -14.91 0.21 18.82
C LEU A 52 -15.95 0.32 19.94
N LEU A 53 -17.01 1.12 19.75
CA LEU A 53 -18.15 1.22 20.66
C LEU A 53 -18.87 -0.11 20.81
N ALA A 54 -19.13 -0.82 19.70
CA ALA A 54 -19.74 -2.14 19.74
C ALA A 54 -18.89 -3.12 20.57
N SER A 55 -17.57 -3.08 20.41
CA SER A 55 -16.63 -3.92 21.17
C SER A 55 -16.61 -3.55 22.66
N ALA A 56 -16.60 -2.27 22.99
CA ALA A 56 -16.64 -1.79 24.37
C ALA A 56 -17.95 -2.15 25.08
N LEU A 57 -19.08 -2.01 24.38
CA LEU A 57 -20.41 -2.44 24.84
C LEU A 57 -20.46 -3.95 25.11
N ASN A 58 -19.91 -4.76 24.21
CA ASN A 58 -19.84 -6.21 24.36
C ASN A 58 -19.02 -6.62 25.60
N MET A 59 -17.93 -5.90 25.86
CA MET A 59 -17.09 -6.12 27.04
C MET A 59 -17.62 -5.47 28.32
N LYS A 60 -18.68 -4.64 28.23
CA LYS A 60 -19.28 -3.88 29.34
C LYS A 60 -18.25 -3.01 30.06
N ARG A 61 -17.34 -2.38 29.31
CA ARG A 61 -16.31 -1.47 29.81
C ARG A 61 -16.53 -0.09 29.21
N SER A 62 -16.37 0.96 30.02
CA SER A 62 -16.43 2.36 29.58
C SER A 62 -15.06 2.96 29.25
N GLU A 63 -13.99 2.38 29.82
CA GLU A 63 -12.61 2.76 29.54
C GLU A 63 -12.09 1.92 28.37
N VAL A 64 -11.62 2.58 27.30
CA VAL A 64 -11.10 1.91 26.12
C VAL A 64 -9.62 1.61 26.29
N ASP A 65 -9.33 0.37 26.66
CA ASP A 65 -7.99 -0.16 26.82
C ASP A 65 -7.56 -1.06 25.65
N LEU A 66 -6.32 -1.56 25.70
CA LEU A 66 -5.78 -2.47 24.70
C LEU A 66 -6.62 -3.76 24.58
N GLY A 67 -7.26 -4.20 25.65
CA GLY A 67 -8.11 -5.39 25.64
C GLY A 67 -9.37 -5.20 24.79
N ILE A 68 -9.93 -4.00 24.74
CA ILE A 68 -11.07 -3.69 23.84
C ILE A 68 -10.61 -3.66 22.39
N LEU A 69 -9.42 -3.12 22.10
CA LEU A 69 -8.85 -3.12 20.75
C LEU A 69 -8.57 -4.55 20.25
N GLU A 70 -7.98 -5.40 21.09
CA GLU A 70 -7.76 -6.83 20.78
C GLU A 70 -9.08 -7.58 20.53
N HIS A 71 -10.13 -7.27 21.32
CA HIS A 71 -11.45 -7.85 21.12
C HIS A 71 -12.08 -7.41 19.78
N MET A 72 -11.96 -6.12 19.44
CA MET A 72 -12.44 -5.58 18.18
C MET A 72 -11.75 -6.24 16.98
N GLU A 73 -10.43 -6.35 17.02
CA GLU A 73 -9.64 -7.04 16.00
C GLU A 73 -10.13 -8.49 15.78
N ALA A 74 -10.36 -9.22 16.86
CA ALA A 74 -10.85 -10.60 16.79
C ALA A 74 -12.25 -10.69 16.13
N GLU A 75 -13.14 -9.73 16.38
CA GLU A 75 -14.47 -9.68 15.74
C GLU A 75 -14.39 -9.30 14.26
N LEU A 76 -13.55 -8.32 13.90
CA LEU A 76 -13.30 -7.94 12.52
C LEU A 76 -12.69 -9.10 11.70
N CYS A 77 -11.74 -9.83 12.27
CA CYS A 77 -11.18 -11.06 11.69
C CYS A 77 -12.26 -12.11 11.41
N LYS A 78 -13.19 -12.32 12.36
CA LYS A 78 -14.31 -13.25 12.19
C LYS A 78 -15.26 -12.80 11.09
N LYS A 79 -15.59 -11.51 11.03
CA LYS A 79 -16.43 -10.92 9.97
C LYS A 79 -15.79 -11.13 8.59
N LEU A 80 -14.49 -10.85 8.46
CA LEU A 80 -13.74 -11.02 7.22
C LEU A 80 -13.70 -12.48 6.76
N LYS A 81 -13.42 -13.41 7.69
CA LYS A 81 -13.42 -14.85 7.39
C LYS A 81 -14.80 -15.33 6.94
N LYS A 82 -15.87 -14.92 7.63
CA LYS A 82 -17.24 -15.29 7.27
C LYS A 82 -17.65 -14.75 5.91
N SER A 83 -17.24 -13.53 5.57
CA SER A 83 -17.46 -12.95 4.24
C SER A 83 -16.76 -13.78 3.16
N LEU A 84 -15.48 -14.13 3.37
CA LEU A 84 -14.72 -14.96 2.43
C LEU A 84 -15.33 -16.36 2.22
N ASP A 85 -15.72 -17.02 3.32
CA ASP A 85 -16.35 -18.35 3.28
C ASP A 85 -17.71 -18.32 2.54
N SER A 86 -18.45 -17.20 2.64
CA SER A 86 -19.72 -17.01 1.93
C SER A 86 -19.56 -16.82 0.43
N VAL A 87 -18.42 -16.27 -0.02
CA VAL A 87 -18.10 -16.09 -1.45
C VAL A 87 -17.61 -17.40 -2.07
N LEU A 88 -16.87 -18.23 -1.31
CA LEU A 88 -16.32 -19.50 -1.77
C LEU A 88 -17.33 -20.65 -1.84
N THR A 89 -18.47 -20.53 -1.16
CA THR A 89 -19.56 -21.50 -1.24
C THR A 89 -20.67 -20.97 -2.16
N PRO A 90 -20.86 -21.51 -3.37
CA PRO A 90 -21.98 -21.11 -4.21
C PRO A 90 -23.27 -21.49 -3.48
N SER A 91 -23.97 -20.50 -2.95
CA SER A 91 -25.29 -20.66 -2.35
C SER A 91 -26.23 -21.33 -3.36
N SER A 92 -26.48 -22.63 -3.17
CA SER A 92 -27.51 -23.40 -3.90
C SER A 92 -28.90 -23.16 -3.30
N SER A 93 -29.26 -21.91 -3.02
CA SER A 93 -30.64 -21.59 -2.62
C SER A 93 -31.52 -21.56 -3.88
N ARG A 94 -32.08 -22.75 -4.20
CA ARG A 94 -33.22 -22.92 -5.10
C ARG A 94 -34.32 -21.91 -4.74
N SER A 95 -34.48 -20.88 -5.56
CA SER A 95 -35.74 -20.14 -5.64
C SER A 95 -36.79 -21.11 -6.18
N LYS A 96 -37.73 -21.47 -5.32
CA LYS A 96 -38.86 -22.34 -5.64
C LYS A 96 -39.85 -21.54 -6.51
N ARG A 97 -39.61 -21.49 -7.83
CA ARG A 97 -40.65 -21.18 -8.82
C ARG A 97 -41.24 -22.49 -9.32
N THR A 98 -42.54 -22.60 -9.10
CA THR A 98 -43.40 -23.68 -9.55
C THR A 98 -43.72 -23.52 -11.05
N PHE A 99 -43.79 -24.67 -11.72
CA PHE A 99 -44.44 -24.98 -13.01
C PHE A 99 -43.74 -24.66 -14.34
N GLY A 100 -43.35 -25.74 -15.04
CA GLY A 100 -42.98 -25.74 -16.46
C GLY A 100 -42.02 -26.88 -16.81
N GLU A 101 -42.56 -28.06 -17.16
CA GLU A 101 -41.82 -29.26 -17.58
C GLU A 101 -40.97 -29.05 -18.85
N ARG A 102 -39.73 -29.59 -18.89
CA ARG A 102 -39.31 -30.75 -19.71
C ARG A 102 -37.79 -30.82 -19.93
N ASN A 103 -37.31 -32.08 -19.84
CA ASN A 103 -36.21 -32.74 -20.56
C ASN A 103 -34.75 -32.29 -20.29
N VAL A 104 -33.96 -33.16 -19.63
CA VAL A 104 -33.08 -34.21 -20.18
C VAL A 104 -31.79 -33.61 -20.73
N ASP A 105 -30.70 -33.64 -19.95
CA ASP A 105 -29.56 -34.53 -20.21
C ASP A 105 -28.53 -34.46 -19.09
N GLU A 106 -27.97 -35.63 -18.78
CA GLU A 106 -26.90 -35.87 -17.81
C GLU A 106 -25.57 -35.28 -18.32
N SER A 107 -24.84 -34.58 -17.47
CA SER A 107 -23.37 -34.62 -17.53
C SER A 107 -22.79 -34.33 -16.15
N SER A 108 -22.28 -35.38 -15.53
CA SER A 108 -21.40 -35.32 -14.37
C SER A 108 -20.00 -34.90 -14.84
N LEU A 109 -19.53 -33.73 -14.40
CA LEU A 109 -18.12 -33.35 -14.55
C LEU A 109 -17.43 -33.40 -13.20
N SER A 110 -16.67 -34.48 -12.99
CA SER A 110 -15.62 -34.59 -11.99
C SER A 110 -14.46 -33.68 -12.40
N VAL A 111 -14.13 -32.69 -11.58
CA VAL A 111 -12.94 -31.84 -11.77
C VAL A 111 -11.77 -32.53 -11.09
N SER A 112 -10.92 -33.18 -11.89
CA SER A 112 -9.61 -33.66 -11.47
C SER A 112 -8.56 -33.24 -12.51
N SER A 113 -7.53 -32.59 -11.98
CA SER A 113 -6.17 -32.43 -12.49
C SER A 113 -5.94 -31.78 -13.86
N MET A 114 -4.99 -30.86 -13.86
CA MET A 114 -4.51 -30.09 -15.00
C MET A 114 -3.80 -31.00 -16.01
N ASP A 115 -4.13 -30.81 -17.30
CA ASP A 115 -3.20 -31.04 -18.39
C ASP A 115 -3.11 -29.77 -19.23
N VAL A 116 -1.91 -29.23 -19.29
CA VAL A 116 -1.48 -28.12 -20.13
C VAL A 116 -1.21 -28.72 -21.50
N ASP A 117 -2.06 -28.44 -22.48
CA ASP A 117 -1.69 -28.25 -23.88
C ASP A 117 -2.95 -28.05 -24.72
N THR A 118 -3.27 -26.79 -25.01
CA THR A 118 -4.08 -26.44 -26.18
C THR A 118 -3.80 -24.98 -26.52
N SER A 119 -3.08 -24.77 -27.60
CA SER A 119 -2.87 -23.46 -28.20
C SER A 119 -4.20 -22.99 -28.82
N VAL A 120 -4.97 -22.23 -28.03
CA VAL A 120 -6.16 -21.55 -28.54
C VAL A 120 -5.70 -20.29 -29.26
N HIS A 121 -5.88 -20.28 -30.58
CA HIS A 121 -5.75 -19.08 -31.40
C HIS A 121 -6.91 -18.13 -31.03
N GLU A 122 -6.67 -17.22 -30.10
CA GLU A 122 -7.66 -16.19 -29.74
C GLU A 122 -7.58 -15.00 -30.72
N ASP A 123 -8.73 -14.65 -31.28
CA ASP A 123 -8.93 -13.50 -32.16
C ASP A 123 -9.24 -12.27 -31.28
N PHE A 124 -8.20 -11.47 -30.99
CA PHE A 124 -8.23 -10.35 -30.03
C PHE A 124 -8.94 -9.08 -30.54
N GLY A 125 -9.76 -9.18 -31.59
CA GLY A 125 -10.54 -8.04 -32.12
C GLY A 125 -11.79 -7.67 -31.32
N SER A 126 -12.14 -8.44 -30.29
CA SER A 126 -13.33 -8.23 -29.45
C SER A 126 -12.95 -7.68 -28.09
N THR A 127 -13.47 -6.51 -27.74
CA THR A 127 -13.30 -5.79 -26.44
C THR A 127 -13.92 -6.51 -25.23
N GLN A 128 -14.22 -7.80 -25.33
CA GLN A 128 -14.72 -8.61 -24.22
C GLN A 128 -13.61 -9.56 -23.76
N LEU A 129 -13.22 -9.45 -22.48
CA LEU A 129 -12.39 -10.42 -21.79
C LEU A 129 -12.97 -11.83 -22.01
N THR A 130 -12.29 -12.67 -22.78
CA THR A 130 -12.69 -14.06 -23.00
C THR A 130 -12.19 -14.97 -21.88
N GLY A 131 -12.91 -16.07 -21.64
CA GLY A 131 -12.47 -17.14 -20.74
C GLY A 131 -12.61 -16.87 -19.23
N LYS A 132 -11.70 -17.45 -18.45
CA LYS A 132 -11.75 -17.57 -16.98
C LYS A 132 -11.69 -16.22 -16.26
N TYR A 133 -11.15 -15.18 -16.89
CA TYR A 133 -11.02 -13.85 -16.31
C TYR A 133 -12.35 -13.10 -16.21
N ARG A 134 -13.33 -13.44 -17.06
CA ARG A 134 -14.70 -12.89 -16.97
C ARG A 134 -15.41 -13.27 -15.67
N ALA A 135 -15.01 -14.38 -15.03
CA ALA A 135 -15.60 -14.83 -13.77
C ALA A 135 -15.18 -13.96 -12.56
N PHE A 136 -14.05 -13.25 -12.65
CA PHE A 136 -13.48 -12.47 -11.55
C PHE A 136 -13.79 -10.97 -11.63
N ALA A 137 -14.25 -10.50 -12.79
CA ALA A 137 -14.75 -9.14 -12.98
C ALA A 137 -15.96 -9.18 -13.92
N PRO A 138 -17.19 -9.35 -13.40
CA PRO A 138 -18.40 -9.17 -14.20
C PRO A 138 -18.55 -7.68 -14.50
N VAL A 139 -17.81 -7.19 -15.49
CA VAL A 139 -17.75 -5.76 -15.84
C VAL A 139 -19.10 -5.34 -16.41
N ALA A 140 -19.87 -4.55 -15.66
CA ALA A 140 -20.85 -3.65 -16.27
C ALA A 140 -20.06 -2.54 -16.96
N SER A 141 -20.37 -2.25 -18.22
CA SER A 141 -19.76 -1.14 -18.96
C SER A 141 -20.02 0.16 -18.18
N SER A 142 -19.00 0.73 -17.54
CA SER A 142 -19.11 2.06 -16.91
C SER A 142 -18.67 3.15 -17.91
N PRO A 143 -19.22 4.36 -17.80
CA PRO A 143 -18.85 5.49 -18.65
C PRO A 143 -17.35 5.84 -18.63
N SER A 144 -16.66 5.69 -17.49
CA SER A 144 -15.21 5.92 -17.40
C SER A 144 -14.40 5.00 -18.31
N ASN A 145 -14.78 3.72 -18.40
CA ASN A 145 -14.10 2.77 -19.28
C ASN A 145 -14.30 3.12 -20.74
N ALA A 146 -15.50 3.55 -21.13
CA ALA A 146 -15.74 3.99 -22.49
C ALA A 146 -14.81 5.16 -22.88
N LYS A 147 -14.60 6.11 -21.97
CA LYS A 147 -13.65 7.22 -22.19
C LYS A 147 -12.20 6.74 -22.27
N TYR A 148 -11.79 5.84 -21.37
CA TYR A 148 -10.43 5.27 -21.40
C TYR A 148 -10.17 4.49 -22.68
N GLN A 149 -11.13 3.67 -23.12
CA GLN A 149 -11.02 2.90 -24.36
C GLN A 149 -11.04 3.79 -25.61
N ALA A 150 -11.82 4.88 -25.60
CA ALA A 150 -11.89 5.83 -26.70
C ALA A 150 -10.72 6.83 -26.76
N ARG A 151 -9.72 6.73 -25.86
CA ARG A 151 -8.58 7.67 -25.85
C ARG A 151 -7.77 7.58 -27.13
N MET A 152 -7.43 8.74 -27.70
CA MET A 152 -6.61 8.84 -28.92
C MET A 152 -5.11 8.85 -28.62
N GLU A 153 -4.73 9.20 -27.39
CA GLU A 153 -3.33 9.37 -26.96
C GLU A 153 -2.71 8.04 -26.47
N ARG A 154 -2.99 6.93 -27.16
CA ARG A 154 -2.34 5.66 -26.84
C ARG A 154 -0.87 5.72 -27.26
N ASN A 155 0.03 5.32 -26.36
CA ASN A 155 1.47 5.21 -26.61
C ASN A 155 2.17 6.53 -27.01
N VAL A 156 1.62 7.67 -26.60
CA VAL A 156 2.24 8.98 -26.86
C VAL A 156 3.34 9.24 -25.83
N VAL A 157 4.55 9.55 -26.30
CA VAL A 157 5.66 9.96 -25.44
C VAL A 157 5.44 11.40 -25.00
N VAL A 158 5.08 11.58 -23.72
CA VAL A 158 4.83 12.92 -23.13
C VAL A 158 6.12 13.61 -22.69
N ARG A 159 7.15 12.83 -22.33
CA ARG A 159 8.44 13.34 -21.89
C ARG A 159 9.55 12.39 -22.28
N GLU A 160 10.61 12.96 -22.85
CA GLU A 160 11.86 12.26 -23.13
C GLU A 160 12.96 12.88 -22.27
N VAL A 161 13.71 12.04 -21.57
CA VAL A 161 14.88 12.44 -20.81
C VAL A 161 16.05 11.63 -21.33
N GLN A 162 16.99 12.30 -21.97
CA GLN A 162 18.22 11.68 -22.43
C GLN A 162 19.34 12.02 -21.45
N GLY A 163 19.84 11.02 -20.75
CA GLY A 163 21.10 11.14 -20.02
C GLY A 163 22.29 11.07 -20.97
N GLN A 164 23.47 11.51 -20.52
CA GLN A 164 24.71 11.14 -21.20
C GLN A 164 24.86 9.61 -21.10
N MET A 165 24.64 8.91 -22.21
CA MET A 165 25.01 7.50 -22.31
C MET A 165 26.52 7.41 -22.14
N PHE A 166 26.97 6.79 -21.06
CA PHE A 166 28.41 6.62 -20.85
C PHE A 166 29.00 5.55 -21.78
N VAL A 167 28.19 4.63 -22.35
CA VAL A 167 28.59 3.66 -23.39
C VAL A 167 27.35 3.14 -24.14
N SER A 168 27.47 2.87 -25.45
CA SER A 168 26.50 2.12 -26.26
C SER A 168 26.90 0.65 -26.37
N SER A 169 26.04 -0.29 -25.96
CA SER A 169 26.25 -1.74 -26.16
C SER A 169 25.07 -2.39 -26.88
N SER A 170 25.37 -3.41 -27.69
CA SER A 170 24.42 -4.22 -28.47
C SER A 170 24.79 -5.68 -28.24
N ALA A 171 24.14 -6.33 -27.28
CA ALA A 171 24.13 -7.78 -27.11
C ALA A 171 22.76 -8.20 -26.57
N VAL A 172 22.34 -9.42 -26.93
CA VAL A 172 21.05 -10.02 -26.58
C VAL A 172 21.34 -11.33 -25.85
N GLY A 173 20.88 -11.48 -24.59
CA GLY A 173 20.84 -12.75 -23.87
C GLY A 173 21.54 -12.85 -22.51
N SER A 174 21.73 -11.76 -21.77
CA SER A 174 22.41 -11.76 -20.46
C SER A 174 21.48 -12.06 -19.26
N SER A 175 22.09 -12.50 -18.14
CA SER A 175 21.40 -12.79 -16.88
C SER A 175 21.12 -11.49 -16.09
N ILE A 176 19.86 -11.25 -15.71
CA ILE A 176 19.46 -10.09 -14.91
C ILE A 176 19.54 -10.46 -13.43
N GLN A 177 20.34 -9.72 -12.63
CA GLN A 177 20.37 -9.86 -11.17
C GLN A 177 19.58 -8.74 -10.50
N ILE A 178 18.62 -9.12 -9.65
CA ILE A 178 17.85 -8.19 -8.81
C ILE A 178 18.28 -8.44 -7.36
N THR A 179 18.95 -7.46 -6.75
CA THR A 179 19.36 -7.51 -5.34
C THR A 179 18.53 -6.54 -4.54
N LEU A 180 17.78 -7.05 -3.57
CA LEU A 180 17.06 -6.22 -2.60
C LEU A 180 18.04 -5.71 -1.55
N LEU A 181 18.32 -4.40 -1.56
CA LEU A 181 19.09 -3.74 -0.52
C LEU A 181 18.17 -3.47 0.67
N SER A 182 18.08 -4.45 1.57
CA SER A 182 17.40 -4.32 2.85
C SER A 182 18.40 -3.78 3.89
N SER A 183 18.54 -2.47 3.97
CA SER A 183 19.26 -1.82 5.07
C SER A 183 18.57 -0.52 5.43
N PHE A 184 17.39 -0.62 6.05
CA PHE A 184 16.81 0.50 6.78
C PHE A 184 17.19 0.34 8.25
N GLU A 185 18.40 0.78 8.59
CA GLU A 185 18.78 0.94 9.98
C GLU A 185 18.42 2.37 10.38
N TYR A 186 17.28 2.53 11.05
CA TYR A 186 16.89 3.82 11.60
C TYR A 186 17.70 4.04 12.88
N VAL A 187 18.74 4.86 12.80
CA VAL A 187 19.46 5.31 14.00
C VAL A 187 18.67 6.47 14.61
N TYR A 188 17.77 6.14 15.54
CA TYR A 188 17.24 7.12 16.48
C TYR A 188 18.23 7.20 17.66
N GLY A 189 19.02 8.27 17.69
CA GLY A 189 19.92 8.57 18.80
C GLY A 189 19.34 9.68 19.66
N GLU A 190 19.19 9.43 20.97
CA GLU A 190 19.04 10.49 21.96
C GLU A 190 20.45 11.03 22.27
N ILE A 191 20.65 12.35 22.14
CA ILE A 191 21.89 12.97 22.61
C ILE A 191 21.80 13.08 24.13
N VAL A 192 22.20 12.03 24.83
CA VAL A 192 22.42 12.07 26.28
C VAL A 192 23.67 12.91 26.52
N ARG A 193 23.54 14.03 27.25
CA ARG A 193 24.71 14.69 27.84
C ARG A 193 25.35 13.69 28.80
N ASP A 194 26.54 13.21 28.49
CA ASP A 194 27.36 12.53 29.50
C ASP A 194 27.86 13.59 30.48
N LEU A 195 27.14 13.74 31.59
CA LEU A 195 27.49 14.65 32.68
C LEU A 195 28.58 14.07 33.61
N SER A 196 29.17 12.90 33.27
CA SER A 196 30.00 12.14 34.21
C SER A 196 31.51 12.44 34.18
N GLU A 197 32.03 13.17 33.19
CA GLU A 197 33.47 13.50 33.15
C GLU A 197 33.73 15.00 33.00
N GLU A 198 34.53 15.55 33.92
CA GLU A 198 35.11 16.91 33.93
C GLU A 198 36.12 17.10 32.77
N LEU A 199 35.74 16.79 31.54
CA LEU A 199 36.50 17.18 30.37
C LEU A 199 36.25 18.69 30.13
N PRO A 200 37.30 19.49 29.84
CA PRO A 200 37.11 20.88 29.48
C PRO A 200 36.25 20.93 28.23
N LEU A 201 34.99 21.34 28.41
CA LEU A 201 34.03 21.57 27.34
C LEU A 201 34.74 22.43 26.29
N SER A 202 34.93 21.88 25.09
CA SER A 202 35.06 22.78 23.96
C SER A 202 33.75 23.56 23.90
N ASP A 203 33.79 24.89 23.77
CA ASP A 203 32.61 25.76 23.77
C ASP A 203 31.59 25.43 22.65
N GLN A 204 31.89 24.44 21.80
CA GLN A 204 31.07 23.98 20.70
C GLN A 204 30.38 22.65 21.04
N CYS A 205 29.05 22.67 20.96
CA CYS A 205 28.19 21.50 21.05
C CYS A 205 27.43 21.32 19.74
N VAL A 206 27.09 20.08 19.40
CA VAL A 206 26.21 19.74 18.27
C VAL A 206 24.86 19.30 18.83
N SER A 207 23.79 19.90 18.33
CA SER A 207 22.40 19.53 18.63
C SER A 207 21.75 19.05 17.33
N VAL A 208 20.96 17.98 17.40
CA VAL A 208 20.17 17.48 16.27
C VAL A 208 18.71 17.81 16.56
N MET A 209 18.06 18.50 15.63
CA MET A 209 16.64 18.86 15.73
C MET A 209 15.90 18.32 14.52
N MET A 210 14.64 17.92 14.71
CA MET A 210 13.72 17.72 13.61
C MET A 210 13.09 19.07 13.30
N ASP A 211 13.20 19.52 12.05
CA ASP A 211 12.43 20.65 11.54
C ASP A 211 10.95 20.25 11.52
N ASP A 212 10.15 20.96 12.29
CA ASP A 212 8.80 20.54 12.74
C ASP A 212 7.78 20.50 11.60
N GLU A 213 8.01 21.22 10.50
CA GLU A 213 7.09 21.23 9.34
C GLU A 213 7.45 20.22 8.24
N ALA A 214 8.72 19.82 8.11
CA ALA A 214 9.19 18.96 7.01
C ALA A 214 9.73 17.59 7.45
N GLY A 215 9.81 17.33 8.77
CA GLY A 215 10.43 16.13 9.33
C GLY A 215 11.91 15.99 8.96
N THR A 216 12.55 17.08 8.54
CA THR A 216 13.94 17.06 8.10
C THR A 216 14.84 17.07 9.33
N VAL A 217 15.72 16.07 9.43
CA VAL A 217 16.73 16.03 10.49
C VAL A 217 17.83 17.03 10.16
N VAL A 218 18.00 18.04 11.01
CA VAL A 218 19.05 19.05 10.88
C VAL A 218 20.05 18.91 12.03
N ALA A 219 21.34 19.01 11.71
CA ALA A 219 22.39 19.11 12.72
C ALA A 219 22.83 20.56 12.85
N LEU A 220 22.84 21.09 14.07
CA LEU A 220 23.21 22.47 14.39
C LEU A 220 24.43 22.46 15.32
N LEU A 221 25.45 23.23 14.94
CA LEU A 221 26.62 23.51 15.76
C LEU A 221 26.41 24.84 16.47
N GLY A 222 26.61 24.87 17.79
CA GLY A 222 26.33 26.03 18.62
C GLY A 222 27.00 25.95 19.99
N SER A 223 26.60 26.85 20.89
CA SER A 223 27.04 26.87 22.28
C SER A 223 25.85 27.10 23.22
N PHE A 224 25.97 26.75 24.49
CA PHE A 224 24.95 27.08 25.48
C PHE A 224 25.29 28.42 26.15
N GLU A 225 24.40 29.40 26.02
CA GLU A 225 24.45 30.64 26.78
C GLU A 225 23.83 30.38 28.15
N ASN A 226 24.54 30.72 29.24
CA ASN A 226 24.11 30.55 30.63
C ASN A 226 23.71 29.12 31.06
N GLY A 227 23.99 28.12 30.22
CA GLY A 227 23.75 26.70 30.48
C GLY A 227 22.36 26.16 30.09
N ASP A 228 21.40 27.05 29.78
CA ASP A 228 19.99 26.70 29.52
C ASP A 228 19.52 27.01 28.10
N ARG A 229 20.22 27.88 27.37
CA ARG A 229 19.84 28.30 26.01
C ARG A 229 20.87 27.88 24.97
N PHE A 230 20.50 27.00 24.04
CA PHE A 230 21.35 26.67 22.90
C PHE A 230 21.30 27.78 21.84
N MET A 231 22.47 28.31 21.51
CA MET A 231 22.68 29.32 20.47
C MET A 231 23.34 28.64 19.27
N ALA A 232 22.54 28.33 18.24
CA ALA A 232 23.02 27.74 17.00
C ALA A 232 23.82 28.79 16.20
N ASN A 233 25.07 28.45 15.86
CA ASN A 233 25.96 29.32 15.10
C ASN A 233 26.11 28.84 13.64
N ARG A 234 25.87 27.55 13.38
CA ARG A 234 26.02 26.96 12.05
C ARG A 234 25.13 25.73 11.88
N GLN A 235 24.43 25.64 10.76
CA GLN A 235 23.77 24.41 10.33
C GLN A 235 24.74 23.53 9.54
N LEU A 236 24.72 22.23 9.84
CA LEU A 236 25.45 21.19 9.14
C LEU A 236 24.48 20.46 8.21
N PHE A 237 24.86 20.36 6.95
CA PHE A 237 24.14 19.56 5.97
C PHE A 237 24.87 18.23 5.81
N PRO A 238 24.16 17.09 5.85
CA PRO A 238 24.79 15.81 5.56
C PRO A 238 25.36 15.86 4.14
N ASN A 239 26.57 15.32 3.97
CA ASN A 239 27.08 15.08 2.64
C ASN A 239 26.15 14.07 1.95
N PRO A 240 25.89 14.22 0.63
CA PRO A 240 25.16 13.19 -0.10
C PRO A 240 25.87 11.85 0.10
N LEU A 241 25.09 10.79 0.32
CA LEU A 241 25.65 9.45 0.47
C LEU A 241 26.53 9.15 -0.74
N PRO A 242 27.73 8.57 -0.53
CA PRO A 242 28.57 8.18 -1.64
C PRO A 242 27.79 7.21 -2.52
N LEU A 243 27.82 7.44 -3.83
CA LEU A 243 27.24 6.51 -4.78
C LEU A 243 27.97 5.17 -4.66
N SER A 244 27.22 4.07 -4.70
CA SER A 244 27.81 2.73 -4.71
C SER A 244 28.77 2.61 -5.89
N ALA A 245 29.97 2.06 -5.64
CA ALA A 245 30.90 1.75 -6.72
C ALA A 245 30.21 0.77 -7.68
N PHE A 246 29.99 1.21 -8.92
CA PHE A 246 29.39 0.37 -9.94
C PHE A 246 30.44 -0.61 -10.45
N GLU A 247 30.41 -1.85 -9.99
CA GLU A 247 31.23 -2.92 -10.56
C GLU A 247 30.64 -3.30 -11.91
N ARG A 248 31.28 -2.84 -13.01
CA ARG A 248 30.88 -3.24 -14.37
C ARG A 248 31.21 -4.71 -14.57
N THR A 249 30.20 -5.54 -14.78
CA THR A 249 30.39 -6.80 -15.47
C THR A 249 30.54 -6.52 -16.96
N ALA A 250 31.56 -7.10 -17.61
CA ALA A 250 31.90 -6.83 -19.01
C ALA A 250 30.80 -7.21 -20.03
N ASN A 251 29.67 -7.75 -19.57
CA ASN A 251 28.54 -8.25 -20.34
C ASN A 251 27.22 -7.53 -20.04
N ASP A 252 27.23 -6.36 -19.40
CA ASP A 252 25.99 -5.65 -19.08
C ASP A 252 25.34 -5.11 -20.36
N GLU A 253 24.29 -5.79 -20.79
CA GLU A 253 23.41 -5.36 -21.86
C GLU A 253 22.65 -4.08 -21.47
N ASN A 254 22.09 -3.37 -22.44
CA ASN A 254 21.25 -2.19 -22.16
C ASN A 254 19.98 -2.66 -21.43
N LEU A 255 20.02 -2.64 -20.10
CA LEU A 255 18.89 -3.00 -19.26
C LEU A 255 17.71 -2.06 -19.55
N CYS A 256 16.64 -2.64 -20.07
CA CYS A 256 15.36 -1.96 -20.29
C CYS A 256 14.45 -2.22 -19.08
N VAL A 257 14.35 -1.23 -18.20
CA VAL A 257 13.45 -1.27 -17.04
C VAL A 257 12.23 -0.41 -17.34
N TRP A 258 11.05 -0.98 -17.21
CA TRP A 258 9.79 -0.25 -17.22
C TRP A 258 9.32 -0.04 -15.79
N CYS A 259 8.79 1.15 -15.51
CA CYS A 259 8.17 1.47 -14.24
C CYS A 259 6.76 2.02 -14.50
N ALA A 260 5.77 1.47 -13.80
CA ALA A 260 4.41 1.96 -13.81
C ALA A 260 3.90 2.07 -12.37
N CYS A 261 3.13 3.12 -12.09
CA CYS A 261 2.53 3.35 -10.79
C CYS A 261 1.01 3.44 -10.95
N GLY A 262 0.28 2.82 -10.01
CA GLY A 262 -1.18 2.86 -9.98
C GLY A 262 -1.75 4.27 -9.77
N PRO A 263 -3.07 4.42 -9.93
CA PRO A 263 -4.04 3.33 -9.99
C PRO A 263 -4.14 2.64 -11.35
N PHE A 264 -4.26 1.31 -11.33
CA PHE A 264 -4.37 0.46 -12.53
C PHE A 264 -5.81 0.11 -12.91
N THR A 265 -6.78 0.80 -12.30
CA THR A 265 -8.20 0.70 -12.62
C THR A 265 -8.82 2.09 -12.53
N SER A 266 -9.95 2.29 -13.20
CA SER A 266 -10.70 3.54 -13.06
C SER A 266 -11.34 3.65 -11.67
N ASN A 267 -11.69 4.87 -11.23
CA ASN A 267 -12.38 5.05 -9.95
C ASN A 267 -13.82 4.53 -9.96
N GLU A 268 -14.41 4.28 -11.12
CA GLU A 268 -15.82 3.88 -11.23
C GLU A 268 -16.01 2.36 -11.35
N ASN A 269 -14.93 1.59 -11.56
CA ASN A 269 -15.01 0.15 -11.73
C ASN A 269 -13.69 -0.56 -11.43
N CYS A 270 -13.76 -1.85 -11.12
CA CYS A 270 -12.61 -2.73 -10.90
C CYS A 270 -12.27 -3.54 -12.17
N SER A 271 -12.34 -2.91 -13.34
CA SER A 271 -12.13 -3.60 -14.63
C SER A 271 -10.67 -3.83 -14.99
N TYR A 272 -9.75 -3.05 -14.39
CA TYR A 272 -8.30 -3.12 -14.64
C TYR A 272 -7.88 -2.98 -16.11
N GLU A 273 -8.68 -2.31 -16.94
CA GLU A 273 -8.39 -2.12 -18.36
C GLU A 273 -7.03 -1.43 -18.59
N GLN A 274 -6.63 -0.53 -17.69
CA GLN A 274 -5.31 0.12 -17.72
C GLN A 274 -4.17 -0.88 -17.51
N LEU A 275 -4.35 -1.84 -16.60
CA LEU A 275 -3.37 -2.89 -16.35
C LEU A 275 -3.26 -3.82 -17.56
N CYS A 276 -4.39 -4.20 -18.15
CA CYS A 276 -4.43 -5.03 -19.34
C CYS A 276 -3.67 -4.38 -20.50
N ASP A 277 -3.94 -3.11 -20.80
CA ASP A 277 -3.24 -2.36 -21.85
C ASP A 277 -1.72 -2.29 -21.57
N LEU A 278 -1.31 -2.10 -20.31
CA LEU A 278 0.11 -2.13 -19.92
C LEU A 278 0.75 -3.51 -20.14
N LEU A 279 0.07 -4.59 -19.73
CA LEU A 279 0.58 -5.95 -19.88
C LEU A 279 0.68 -6.36 -21.35
N ASP A 280 -0.24 -5.90 -22.20
CA ASP A 280 -0.15 -6.09 -23.65
C ASP A 280 1.07 -5.38 -24.23
N MET A 281 1.37 -4.16 -23.79
CA MET A 281 2.60 -3.45 -24.18
C MET A 281 3.86 -4.19 -23.70
N VAL A 282 3.87 -4.68 -22.46
CA VAL A 282 5.00 -5.45 -21.91
C VAL A 282 5.23 -6.72 -22.72
N LYS A 283 4.16 -7.43 -23.11
CA LYS A 283 4.24 -8.61 -23.96
C LYS A 283 4.84 -8.29 -25.34
N GLN A 284 4.50 -7.13 -25.91
CA GLN A 284 4.99 -6.69 -27.21
C GLN A 284 6.45 -6.21 -27.17
N GLN A 285 6.82 -5.42 -26.17
CA GLN A 285 8.12 -4.74 -26.10
C GLN A 285 9.17 -5.50 -25.27
N GLN A 286 8.73 -6.50 -24.50
CA GLN A 286 9.57 -7.37 -23.68
C GLN A 286 10.65 -6.62 -22.89
N PRO A 287 10.28 -5.67 -22.01
CA PRO A 287 11.25 -5.07 -21.11
C PRO A 287 11.89 -6.15 -20.23
N HIS A 288 13.15 -5.93 -19.85
CA HIS A 288 13.90 -6.84 -19.00
C HIS A 288 13.31 -6.92 -17.59
N VAL A 289 12.84 -5.78 -17.08
CA VAL A 289 12.22 -5.66 -15.75
C VAL A 289 11.00 -4.75 -15.85
N LEU A 290 9.88 -5.17 -15.25
CA LEU A 290 8.70 -4.32 -15.02
C LEU A 290 8.54 -4.09 -13.52
N VAL A 291 8.64 -2.84 -13.09
CA VAL A 291 8.38 -2.40 -11.71
C VAL A 291 6.96 -1.85 -11.65
N LEU A 292 6.09 -2.49 -10.87
CA LEU A 292 4.74 -2.01 -10.58
C LEU A 292 4.68 -1.46 -9.17
N VAL A 293 4.40 -0.16 -9.04
CA VAL A 293 4.26 0.54 -7.77
C VAL A 293 2.78 0.77 -7.48
N ASN A 294 2.35 0.58 -6.23
CA ASN A 294 0.97 0.80 -5.78
C ASN A 294 -0.08 -0.03 -6.52
N LEU A 295 -0.12 -1.33 -6.22
CA LEU A 295 -1.17 -2.27 -6.68
C LEU A 295 -2.43 -2.26 -5.80
N TYR A 296 -2.46 -1.47 -4.71
CA TYR A 296 -3.60 -1.42 -3.81
C TYR A 296 -4.85 -0.89 -4.54
N LEU A 297 -5.99 -1.55 -4.33
CA LEU A 297 -7.30 -1.08 -4.81
C LEU A 297 -7.49 0.39 -4.39
N ASN A 298 -7.95 1.22 -5.32
CA ASN A 298 -8.33 2.60 -5.05
C ASN A 298 -9.23 2.67 -3.81
N TYR A 299 -8.71 3.21 -2.71
CA TYR A 299 -9.40 3.50 -1.45
C TYR A 299 -10.50 4.58 -1.58
N PHE A 300 -10.82 5.02 -2.81
CA PHE A 300 -11.74 6.13 -3.07
C PHE A 300 -13.21 5.71 -3.26
N LEU A 301 -13.51 4.41 -3.37
CA LEU A 301 -14.87 3.91 -3.63
C LEU A 301 -15.74 3.70 -2.38
N SER A 302 -15.20 3.85 -1.17
CA SER A 302 -15.95 3.60 0.07
C SER A 302 -16.65 4.84 0.66
N TYR A 303 -16.54 6.02 0.05
CA TYR A 303 -17.15 7.25 0.59
C TYR A 303 -18.53 7.61 0.00
N GLU A 304 -19.09 6.85 -0.96
CA GLU A 304 -20.42 7.13 -1.55
C GLU A 304 -21.25 5.86 -1.87
N LEU A 305 -21.32 4.88 -0.97
CA LEU A 305 -22.34 3.83 -1.03
C LEU A 305 -23.02 3.60 0.32
#